data_AF-A0A2M7CGP6-F1
#
_entry.id   AF-A0A2M7CGP6-F1
#
_cell.length_a   1.000
_cell.length_b   1.000
_cell.length_c   1.000
_cell.angle_alpha   90.00
_cell.angle_beta   90.00
_cell.angle_gamma   90.00
#
_symmetry.space_group_name_H-M   'P 1'
#
loop_
_entity.id
_entity.type
_entity.pdbx_description
1 polymer ?
#
loop_
_entity_poly.entity_id
_entity_poly.type
_entity_poly.pdbx_seq_one_letter_code
_entity_poly.pdbx_strand_id
1 'polypeptide(L)'
;MRIKYFVGFILLAMVSIGVAWAQEPQKPLTLEESVKIALERSLTIHSAVEGIAGSEYRRKEAITNFLPLWTGQYAYTRYSYPAFVGNFGGSVT
;
A
#
# COMPACT_ATOMS: atom_id res chain seq x y z
N MET A 1 21.91 35.27 29.67
CA MET A 1 22.58 34.29 28.78
C MET A 1 22.88 32.94 29.46
N ARG A 2 23.34 32.89 30.73
CA ARG A 2 23.73 31.63 31.40
C ARG A 2 22.61 30.58 31.56
N ILE A 3 21.35 31.01 31.70
CA ILE A 3 20.21 30.10 31.91
C ILE A 3 19.81 29.30 30.65
N LYS A 4 20.01 29.86 29.45
CA LYS A 4 19.72 29.15 28.18
C LYS A 4 20.66 27.95 27.97
N TYR A 5 21.93 28.10 28.34
CA TYR A 5 22.91 27.01 28.29
C TYR A 5 22.66 25.94 29.35
N PHE A 6 22.19 26.34 30.55
CA PHE A 6 21.80 25.41 31.61
C PHE A 6 20.60 24.53 31.20
N VAL A 7 19.57 25.12 30.59
CA VAL A 7 18.41 24.36 30.10
C VAL A 7 18.80 23.40 28.97
N GLY A 8 19.65 23.84 28.04
CA GLY A 8 20.18 22.96 26.99
C GLY A 8 21.00 21.79 27.55
N PHE A 9 21.81 22.03 28.59
CA PHE A 9 22.60 21.01 29.25
C PHE A 9 21.73 19.99 30.00
N ILE A 10 20.67 20.43 30.66
CA ILE A 10 19.70 19.55 31.33
C ILE A 10 18.96 18.67 30.31
N LEU A 11 18.57 19.24 29.17
CA LEU A 11 17.86 18.50 28.12
C LEU A 11 18.78 17.46 27.46
N LEU A 12 20.05 17.81 27.23
CA LEU A 12 21.07 16.87 26.76
C LEU A 12 21.31 15.73 27.78
N ALA A 13 21.41 16.07 29.07
CA ALA A 13 21.63 15.09 30.13
C ALA A 13 20.45 14.10 30.24
N MET A 14 19.20 14.57 30.13
CA MET A 14 18.02 13.69 30.13
C MET A 14 18.03 12.69 28.96
N VAL A 15 18.42 13.13 27.76
CA VAL A 15 18.51 12.25 26.58
C VAL A 15 19.61 11.20 26.75
N SER A 16 20.78 11.59 27.28
CA SER A 16 21.88 10.65 27.49
C SER A 16 21.61 9.62 28.59
N ILE A 17 20.88 9.99 29.65
CA ILE A 17 20.51 9.05 30.71
C ILE A 17 19.56 7.98 30.17
N GLY A 18 18.57 8.34 29.33
CA GLY A 18 17.62 7.39 28.77
C GLY A 18 18.26 6.29 27.89
N VAL A 19 19.36 6.59 27.20
CA VAL A 19 20.06 5.61 26.34
C VAL A 19 20.85 4.59 27.14
N ALA A 20 21.39 4.96 28.30
CA ALA A 20 22.19 4.07 29.15
C ALA A 20 21.33 3.00 29.87
N TRP A 21 20.09 3.32 30.21
CA TRP A 21 19.16 2.39 30.88
C TRP A 21 18.44 1.43 29.92
N ALA A 22 18.54 1.65 28.61
CA ALA A 22 17.92 0.79 27.59
C ALA A 22 18.80 -0.38 27.15
N GLN A 23 20.00 -0.54 27.73
CA GLN A 23 20.90 -1.67 27.46
C GLN A 23 20.56 -2.85 28.37
N GLU A 24 19.38 -3.44 28.18
CA GLU A 24 19.19 -4.83 28.59
C GLU A 24 20.13 -5.70 27.74
N PRO A 25 20.98 -6.56 28.33
CA PRO A 25 21.75 -7.51 27.57
C PRO A 25 20.75 -8.43 26.86
N GLN A 26 20.63 -8.27 25.53
CA GLN A 26 19.79 -9.12 24.71
C GLN A 26 20.17 -10.58 24.99
N LYS A 27 19.28 -11.30 25.68
CA LYS A 27 19.43 -12.73 25.93
C LYS A 27 19.69 -13.38 24.57
N PRO A 28 20.76 -14.19 24.41
CA PRO A 28 21.08 -14.79 23.12
C PRO A 28 19.86 -15.57 22.65
N LEU A 29 19.31 -15.14 21.52
CA LEU A 29 18.09 -15.68 20.96
C LEU A 29 18.35 -17.15 20.63
N THR A 30 17.49 -18.05 21.11
CA THR A 30 17.62 -19.47 20.76
C THR A 30 17.35 -19.65 19.27
N LEU A 31 17.87 -20.74 18.68
CA LEU A 31 17.64 -21.03 17.26
C LEU A 31 16.14 -21.11 16.93
N GLU A 32 15.36 -21.69 17.83
CA GLU A 32 13.90 -21.79 17.71
C GLU A 32 13.23 -20.41 17.68
N GLU A 33 13.60 -19.51 18.60
CA GLU A 33 13.09 -18.14 18.60
C GLU A 33 13.50 -17.39 17.33
N SER A 34 14.70 -17.65 16.80
CA SER A 34 15.20 -17.01 15.58
C SER A 34 14.37 -17.44 14.37
N VAL A 35 14.09 -18.73 14.26
CA VAL A 35 13.26 -19.30 13.19
C VAL A 35 11.82 -18.81 13.33
N LYS A 36 11.28 -18.73 14.54
CA LYS A 36 9.93 -18.20 14.80
C LYS A 36 9.81 -16.74 14.36
N ILE A 37 10.75 -15.89 14.75
CA ILE A 37 10.76 -14.47 14.35
C ILE A 37 10.90 -14.34 12.83
N ALA A 38 11.75 -15.17 12.21
CA ALA A 38 11.91 -15.18 10.76
C ALA A 38 10.60 -15.59 10.06
N LEU A 39 9.89 -16.60 10.54
CA LEU A 39 8.59 -17.02 10.00
C LEU A 39 7.51 -15.93 10.17
N GLU A 40 7.44 -15.30 11.34
CA GLU A 40 6.46 -14.26 11.64
C GLU A 40 6.70 -12.96 10.85
N ARG A 41 7.97 -12.58 10.63
CA ARG A 41 8.35 -11.30 10.00
C ARG A 41 8.82 -11.44 8.56
N SER A 42 8.85 -12.65 7.99
CA SER A 42 9.28 -12.86 6.61
C SER A 42 8.28 -12.26 5.64
N LEU A 43 8.70 -11.18 4.98
CA LEU A 43 7.96 -10.56 3.88
C LEU A 43 7.66 -11.58 2.77
N THR A 44 8.59 -12.50 2.50
CA THR A 44 8.43 -13.52 1.46
C THR A 44 7.24 -14.42 1.75
N ILE A 45 7.10 -14.90 2.98
CA ILE A 45 5.98 -15.77 3.37
C ILE A 45 4.66 -15.00 3.30
N HIS A 46 4.64 -13.76 3.82
CA HIS A 46 3.46 -12.92 3.76
C HIS A 46 3.03 -12.64 2.32
N SER A 47 3.98 -12.33 1.44
CA SER A 47 3.70 -12.10 0.01
C SER A 47 3.17 -13.35 -0.70
N ALA A 48 3.64 -14.54 -0.31
CA ALA A 48 3.16 -15.80 -0.87
C ALA A 48 1.70 -16.08 -0.44
N VAL A 49 1.37 -15.82 0.84
CA VAL A 49 0.00 -15.93 1.36
C VAL A 49 -0.92 -14.97 0.62
N GLU A 50 -0.52 -13.71 0.45
CA GLU A 50 -1.30 -12.72 -0.28
C GLU A 50 -1.45 -13.08 -1.77
N GLY A 51 -0.42 -13.71 -2.37
CA GLY A 51 -0.48 -14.23 -3.72
C GLY A 51 -1.49 -15.36 -3.91
N ILE A 52 -1.70 -16.20 -2.89
CA ILE A 52 -2.76 -17.22 -2.88
C ILE A 52 -4.14 -16.54 -2.83
N ALA A 53 -4.32 -15.56 -1.94
CA ALA A 53 -5.56 -14.79 -1.87
C ALA A 53 -5.87 -14.09 -3.20
N GLY A 54 -4.88 -13.44 -3.83
CA GLY A 54 -5.01 -12.83 -5.15
C GLY A 54 -5.37 -13.84 -6.25
N SER A 55 -4.87 -15.07 -6.16
CA SER A 55 -5.23 -16.15 -7.10
C SER A 55 -6.67 -16.63 -6.93
N GLU A 56 -7.17 -16.69 -5.70
CA GLU A 56 -8.59 -16.96 -5.41
C GLU A 56 -9.50 -15.86 -5.98
N TYR A 57 -9.13 -14.59 -5.85
CA TYR A 57 -9.89 -13.49 -6.47
C TYR A 57 -9.91 -13.60 -7.99
N ARG A 58 -8.77 -13.87 -8.63
CA ARG A 58 -8.71 -14.08 -10.09
C ARG A 58 -9.58 -15.25 -10.55
N ARG A 59 -9.64 -16.34 -9.77
CA ARG A 59 -10.53 -17.46 -10.06
C ARG A 59 -12.00 -17.03 -10.02
N LYS A 60 -12.39 -16.30 -8.98
CA LYS A 60 -13.77 -15.80 -8.84
C LYS A 60 -14.12 -14.82 -9.95
N GLU A 61 -13.21 -13.91 -10.27
CA GLU A 61 -13.33 -12.95 -11.37
C GLU A 61 -13.56 -13.67 -12.71
N ALA A 62 -12.76 -14.69 -13.02
CA ALA A 62 -12.91 -15.48 -14.25
C ALA A 62 -14.29 -16.16 -14.34
N ILE A 63 -14.82 -16.64 -13.20
CA ILE A 63 -16.18 -17.21 -13.14
C ILE A 63 -17.24 -16.12 -13.33
N THR A 64 -17.11 -14.97 -12.68
CA THR A 64 -18.11 -13.90 -12.75
C THR A 64 -18.10 -13.18 -14.09
N ASN A 65 -16.95 -13.06 -14.75
CA ASN A 65 -16.82 -12.47 -16.09
C ASN A 65 -17.51 -13.30 -17.18
N PHE A 66 -17.87 -14.55 -16.90
CA PHE A 66 -18.73 -15.32 -17.80
C PHE A 66 -20.16 -14.76 -17.87
N LEU A 67 -20.63 -14.08 -16.82
CA LEU A 67 -21.99 -13.57 -16.74
C LEU A 67 -22.11 -12.19 -17.41
N PRO A 68 -23.30 -11.84 -17.94
CA PRO A 68 -23.55 -10.49 -18.43
C PRO A 68 -23.36 -9.45 -17.33
N LEU A 69 -22.60 -8.40 -17.63
CA LEU A 69 -22.42 -7.25 -16.76
C LEU A 69 -23.70 -6.41 -16.78
N TRP A 70 -24.42 -6.39 -15.66
CA TRP A 70 -25.52 -5.44 -15.47
C TRP A 70 -25.00 -4.16 -14.85
N THR A 71 -25.05 -3.05 -15.59
CA THR A 71 -24.58 -1.74 -15.13
C THR A 71 -25.65 -0.68 -15.36
N GLY A 72 -25.81 0.25 -14.43
CA GLY A 72 -26.70 1.40 -14.55
C GLY A 72 -25.90 2.63 -14.96
N GLN A 73 -25.87 2.95 -16.27
CA GLN A 73 -25.23 4.16 -16.77
C GLN A 73 -26.28 5.15 -17.29
N TYR A 74 -26.22 6.39 -16.82
CA TYR A 74 -27.04 7.49 -17.34
C TYR A 74 -26.12 8.46 -18.09
N ALA A 75 -26.33 8.62 -19.39
CA ALA A 75 -25.59 9.54 -20.22
C ALA A 75 -26.54 10.54 -20.89
N TYR A 76 -26.29 11.83 -20.70
CA TYR A 76 -27.01 12.91 -21.36
C TYR A 76 -26.05 13.67 -22.27
N THR A 77 -26.27 13.58 -23.58
CA THR A 77 -25.52 14.38 -24.56
C THR A 77 -26.46 15.39 -25.21
N ARG A 78 -26.19 16.68 -25.00
CA ARG A 78 -26.92 17.78 -25.65
C ARG A 78 -26.07 18.33 -26.79
N TYR A 79 -26.52 18.12 -28.02
CA TYR A 79 -25.92 18.74 -29.19
C TYR A 79 -26.51 20.12 -29.44
N SER A 80 -25.67 21.14 -29.53
CA SER A 80 -26.04 22.53 -29.82
C SER A 80 -26.04 22.85 -31.32
N TYR A 81 -25.46 21.97 -32.14
CA TYR A 81 -25.33 22.11 -33.59
C TYR A 81 -25.68 20.76 -34.23
N PRO A 82 -26.13 20.71 -35.50
CA PRO A 82 -26.31 19.43 -36.18
C PRO A 82 -24.95 18.71 -36.22
N ALA A 83 -24.82 17.64 -35.43
CA ALA A 83 -23.72 16.71 -35.57
C ALA A 83 -23.91 16.03 -36.92
N PHE A 84 -23.13 16.42 -37.92
CA PHE A 84 -23.09 15.74 -39.20
C PHE A 84 -22.48 14.35 -38.98
N VAL A 85 -23.32 13.36 -38.70
CA VAL A 85 -22.94 11.96 -38.64
C VAL A 85 -22.99 11.42 -40.05
N GLY A 86 -21.93 11.68 -40.81
CA GLY A 86 -21.76 11.19 -42.17
C GLY A 86 -20.29 11.27 -42.58
N ASN A 87 -19.54 10.18 -42.43
CA ASN A 87 -18.29 10.04 -43.19
C ASN A 87 -18.66 9.59 -44.60
N PHE A 88 -18.99 10.53 -45.48
CA PHE A 88 -19.01 10.26 -46.91
C PHE A 88 -17.69 10.72 -47.49
N GLY A 89 -16.72 9.81 -47.48
CA GLY A 89 -15.58 9.88 -48.38
C GLY A 89 -16.10 9.87 -49.82
N GLY A 90 -16.29 11.06 -50.37
CA GLY A 90 -16.71 11.28 -51.75
C GLY A 90 -15.81 12.33 -52.36
N SER A 91 -14.86 11.85 -53.17
CA SER A 91 -13.95 12.62 -54.00
C SER A 91 -14.62 13.82 -54.65
N VAL A 92 -14.05 15.01 -54.43
CA VAL A 92 -14.33 16.20 -55.22
C VAL A 92 -13.71 16.00 -56.61
N THR A 93 -14.54 15.95 -57.64
CA THR A 93 -14.20 16.36 -59.01
C THR A 93 -14.96 17.62 -59.34
#